data_AF-R4K8P4-F1
#
_entry.id   AF-R4K8P4-F1
#
_cell.length_a   1.000
_cell.length_b   1.000
_cell.length_c   1.000
_cell.angle_alpha   90.00
_cell.angle_beta   90.00
_cell.angle_gamma   90.00
#
_symmetry.space_group_name_H-M   'P 1'
#
loop_
_entity.id
_entity.type
_entity.pdbx_description
1 polymer ?
#
loop_
_entity_poly.entity_id
_entity_poly.type
_entity_poly.pdbx_seq_one_letter_code
_entity_poly.pdbx_strand_id
1 'polypeptide(L)'
;MAAYSKILLIGHESKDGLEDIYVEILQGEGEKRWYEAKYDEEKIKRLGNIRSVIPRDRDDPNSTLDACIAFAPKLFENCPSLNDVKSELKDKNMIDFSTGNNVPKSWCNLREEAKKNLSSIHIYEADIKRHKMLNKN
;
A
#
# COMPACT_ATOMS: atom_id res chain seq x y z
N MET A 1 12.88 -18.04 -0.82
CA MET A 1 13.56 -16.87 -1.44
C MET A 1 12.53 -15.76 -1.55
N ALA A 2 12.86 -14.56 -1.09
CA ALA A 2 11.96 -13.41 -1.13
C ALA A 2 12.11 -12.67 -2.47
N ALA A 3 11.01 -12.24 -3.09
CA ALA A 3 11.04 -11.47 -4.34
C ALA A 3 9.78 -10.63 -4.51
N TYR A 4 9.87 -9.49 -5.21
CA TYR A 4 8.69 -8.75 -5.64
C TYR A 4 7.97 -9.50 -6.78
N SER A 5 6.65 -9.60 -6.67
CA SER A 5 5.79 -10.33 -7.61
C SER A 5 4.83 -9.41 -8.36
N LYS A 6 4.46 -8.26 -7.78
CA LYS A 6 3.52 -7.30 -8.35
C LYS A 6 3.88 -5.87 -7.93
N ILE A 7 3.56 -4.92 -8.79
CA ILE A 7 3.57 -3.49 -8.49
C ILE A 7 2.16 -2.91 -8.67
N LEU A 8 1.78 -2.00 -7.80
CA LEU A 8 0.61 -1.13 -7.94
C LEU A 8 1.11 0.29 -8.17
N LEU A 9 0.54 0.97 -9.15
CA LEU A 9 0.87 2.34 -9.53
C LEU A 9 -0.33 3.22 -9.24
N ILE A 10 -0.09 4.34 -8.55
CA ILE A 10 -1.09 5.34 -8.22
C ILE A 10 -0.63 6.69 -8.74
N GLY A 11 -1.49 7.34 -9.53
CA GLY A 11 -1.20 8.56 -10.26
C GLY A 11 -2.48 9.27 -10.67
N HIS A 12 -2.34 10.28 -11.50
CA HIS A 12 -3.45 10.99 -12.12
C HIS A 12 -3.92 10.25 -13.37
N GLU A 13 -5.23 10.01 -13.49
CA GLU A 13 -5.79 9.48 -14.74
C GLU A 13 -5.76 10.54 -15.82
N SER A 14 -5.31 10.13 -17.00
CA SER A 14 -5.22 10.94 -18.21
C SER A 14 -5.85 10.18 -19.39
N LYS A 15 -5.87 10.81 -20.55
CA LYS A 15 -6.37 10.19 -21.78
C LYS A 15 -5.52 8.97 -22.20
N ASP A 16 -4.24 8.96 -21.87
CA ASP A 16 -3.29 7.92 -22.28
C ASP A 16 -3.05 6.86 -21.18
N GLY A 17 -3.83 6.90 -20.10
CA GLY A 17 -3.75 5.98 -18.97
C GLY A 17 -3.36 6.70 -17.69
N LEU A 18 -2.34 6.20 -16.97
CA LEU A 18 -1.88 6.78 -15.71
C LEU A 18 -0.68 7.70 -15.95
N GLU A 19 -0.82 8.97 -15.59
CA GLU A 19 0.23 9.99 -15.60
C GLU A 19 0.58 10.43 -14.18
N ASP A 20 1.69 11.17 -14.05
CA ASP A 20 2.14 11.76 -12.79
C ASP A 20 2.10 10.77 -11.60
N ILE A 21 2.71 9.60 -11.78
CA ILE A 21 2.75 8.55 -10.77
C ILE A 21 3.44 9.10 -9.52
N TYR A 22 2.71 9.12 -8.41
CA TYR A 22 3.18 9.67 -7.14
C TYR A 22 3.33 8.61 -6.05
N VAL A 23 2.75 7.40 -6.21
CA VAL A 23 3.05 6.22 -5.39
C VAL A 23 3.20 4.97 -6.25
N GLU A 24 4.24 4.20 -5.95
CA GLU A 24 4.46 2.84 -6.40
C GLU A 24 4.45 1.91 -5.18
N ILE A 25 3.49 0.98 -5.11
CA ILE A 25 3.43 -0.03 -4.04
C ILE A 25 3.94 -1.35 -4.60
N LEU A 26 5.03 -1.86 -4.02
CA LEU A 26 5.64 -3.14 -4.38
C LEU A 26 5.06 -4.23 -3.47
N GLN A 27 4.47 -5.26 -4.08
CA GLN A 27 4.08 -6.49 -3.40
C GLN A 27 5.22 -7.51 -3.47
N GLY A 28 5.70 -7.93 -2.31
CA GLY A 28 6.70 -8.96 -2.13
C GLY A 28 6.12 -10.30 -1.67
N GLU A 29 6.74 -11.39 -2.11
CA GLU A 29 6.44 -12.76 -1.72
C GLU A 29 7.64 -13.40 -1.03
N GLY A 30 7.43 -13.96 0.16
CA GLY A 30 8.45 -14.65 0.95
C GLY A 30 7.77 -15.71 1.82
N GLU A 31 8.19 -15.81 3.09
CA GLU A 31 7.42 -16.59 4.08
C GLU A 31 5.99 -16.04 4.21
N LYS A 32 5.89 -14.71 4.34
CA LYS A 32 4.64 -13.96 4.23
C LYS A 32 4.67 -13.08 2.98
N ARG A 33 3.48 -12.67 2.50
CA ARG A 33 3.37 -11.54 1.58
C ARG A 33 3.66 -10.25 2.36
N TRP A 34 4.22 -9.24 1.70
CA TRP A 34 4.35 -7.90 2.27
C TRP A 34 4.18 -6.84 1.20
N TYR A 35 3.88 -5.62 1.60
CA TYR A 35 3.82 -4.44 0.76
C TYR A 35 4.81 -3.40 1.28
N GLU A 36 5.50 -2.74 0.37
CA GLU A 36 6.36 -1.57 0.60
C GLU A 36 6.03 -0.53 -0.46
N ALA A 37 6.39 0.74 -0.24
CA ALA A 37 6.16 1.76 -1.24
C ALA A 37 7.39 2.61 -1.55
N LYS A 38 7.45 3.06 -2.80
CA LYS A 38 8.27 4.15 -3.30
C LYS A 38 7.32 5.29 -3.67
N TYR A 39 7.68 6.52 -3.33
CA TYR A 39 6.82 7.67 -3.61
C TYR A 39 7.62 8.95 -3.62
N ASP A 40 7.05 9.94 -4.28
CA ASP A 40 7.51 11.32 -4.22
C ASP A 40 7.07 11.93 -2.88
N GLU A 41 8.00 12.09 -1.94
CA GLU A 41 7.73 12.62 -0.60
C GLU A 41 7.21 14.07 -0.61
N GLU A 42 7.39 14.81 -1.72
CA GLU A 42 6.82 16.14 -1.89
C GLU A 42 5.31 16.09 -2.19
N LYS A 43 4.88 15.08 -2.96
CA LYS A 43 3.47 14.92 -3.36
C LYS A 43 2.64 14.19 -2.33
N ILE A 44 3.21 13.16 -1.71
CA ILE A 44 2.51 12.29 -0.77
C ILE A 44 3.42 11.78 0.34
N LYS A 45 2.87 11.72 1.55
CA LYS A 45 3.56 11.21 2.73
C LYS A 45 2.86 9.97 3.23
N ARG A 46 3.64 8.94 3.56
CA ARG A 46 3.15 7.74 4.26
C ARG A 46 2.46 8.08 5.58
N LEU A 47 1.68 7.13 6.06
CA LEU A 47 0.99 7.19 7.34
C LEU A 47 2.00 7.03 8.49
N GLY A 48 2.44 8.14 9.09
CA GLY A 48 3.47 8.14 10.12
C GLY A 48 4.81 7.63 9.57
N ASN A 49 5.38 6.59 10.20
CA ASN A 49 6.66 6.01 9.80
C ASN A 49 6.55 4.63 9.15
N ILE A 50 5.34 4.23 8.71
CA ILE A 50 5.10 2.92 8.12
C ILE A 50 5.88 2.71 6.83
N ARG A 51 6.73 1.68 6.83
CA ARG A 51 7.55 1.25 5.70
C ARG A 51 7.03 -0.03 5.09
N SER A 52 6.38 -0.90 5.87
CA SER A 52 5.83 -2.16 5.40
C SER A 52 4.44 -2.48 5.96
N VAL A 53 3.65 -3.17 5.15
CA VAL A 53 2.35 -3.74 5.55
C VAL A 53 2.36 -5.23 5.23
N ILE A 54 2.07 -6.06 6.22
CA ILE A 54 1.89 -7.51 6.03
C ILE A 54 0.38 -7.78 6.09
N PRO A 55 -0.25 -8.27 5.00
CA PRO A 55 -1.67 -8.58 4.98
C PRO A 55 -1.98 -9.75 5.92
N ARG A 56 -3.26 -9.95 6.22
CA ARG A 56 -3.70 -11.05 7.09
C ARG A 56 -3.26 -12.40 6.55
N ASP A 57 -3.43 -12.60 5.24
CA ASP A 57 -3.01 -13.75 4.47
C ASP A 57 -2.82 -13.36 2.99
N ARG A 58 -2.49 -14.32 2.13
CA ARG A 58 -2.19 -14.06 0.71
C ARG A 58 -3.42 -13.75 -0.13
N ASP A 59 -4.62 -14.09 0.33
CA ASP A 59 -5.85 -13.90 -0.43
C ASP A 59 -6.78 -12.86 0.22
N ASP A 60 -6.29 -12.13 1.23
CA ASP A 60 -7.03 -11.08 1.92
C ASP A 60 -7.48 -10.01 0.93
N PRO A 61 -8.80 -9.86 0.70
CA PRO A 61 -9.33 -8.90 -0.28
C PRO A 61 -9.08 -7.44 0.13
N ASN A 62 -8.72 -7.18 1.39
CA ASN A 62 -8.42 -5.83 1.87
C ASN A 62 -6.95 -5.46 1.73
N SER A 63 -6.07 -6.40 1.36
CA SER A 63 -4.61 -6.22 1.34
C SER A 63 -4.16 -4.99 0.54
N THR A 64 -4.69 -4.83 -0.68
CA THR A 64 -4.42 -3.66 -1.53
C THR A 64 -4.92 -2.36 -0.90
N LEU A 65 -6.14 -2.35 -0.34
CA LEU A 65 -6.71 -1.17 0.30
C LEU A 65 -5.88 -0.76 1.52
N ASP A 66 -5.50 -1.72 2.37
CA ASP A 66 -4.69 -1.45 3.57
C ASP A 66 -3.32 -0.87 3.19
N ALA A 67 -2.69 -1.38 2.13
CA ALA A 67 -1.46 -0.82 1.59
C ALA A 67 -1.65 0.61 1.06
N CYS A 68 -2.75 0.87 0.35
CA CYS A 68 -3.08 2.22 -0.12
C CYS A 68 -3.28 3.19 1.04
N ILE A 69 -4.01 2.80 2.09
CA ILE A 69 -4.22 3.64 3.28
C ILE A 69 -2.88 3.96 3.95
N ALA A 70 -2.01 2.96 4.11
CA ALA A 70 -0.72 3.13 4.77
C ALA A 70 0.27 4.00 3.97
N PHE A 71 0.31 3.86 2.64
CA PHE A 71 1.32 4.50 1.81
C PHE A 71 0.83 5.75 1.07
N ALA A 72 -0.48 5.88 0.88
CA ALA A 72 -1.12 7.02 0.23
C ALA A 72 -2.25 7.65 1.08
N PRO A 73 -2.03 7.96 2.37
CA PRO A 73 -3.09 8.38 3.29
C PRO A 73 -3.77 9.70 2.89
N LYS A 74 -3.13 10.53 2.08
CA LYS A 74 -3.71 11.77 1.54
C LYS A 74 -4.99 11.51 0.72
N LEU A 75 -5.06 10.35 0.05
CA LEU A 75 -6.25 9.95 -0.71
C LEU A 75 -7.46 9.63 0.18
N PHE A 76 -7.22 9.49 1.49
CA PHE A 76 -8.22 9.14 2.50
C PHE A 76 -8.36 10.23 3.56
N GLU A 77 -7.94 11.47 3.28
CA GLU A 77 -7.95 12.56 4.26
C GLU A 77 -9.35 12.92 4.78
N ASN A 78 -10.39 12.60 4.00
CA ASN A 78 -11.79 12.79 4.38
C ASN A 78 -12.32 11.69 5.30
N CYS A 79 -11.56 10.63 5.59
CA CYS A 79 -11.95 9.56 6.49
C CYS A 79 -11.79 10.01 7.95
N PRO A 80 -12.87 10.12 8.75
CA PRO A 80 -12.79 10.60 10.14
C PRO A 80 -11.80 9.82 11.00
N SER A 81 -11.70 8.51 10.81
CA SER A 81 -10.85 7.63 11.62
C SER A 81 -9.35 7.73 11.28
N LEU A 82 -8.97 8.49 10.24
CA LEU A 82 -7.57 8.57 9.79
C LEU A 82 -6.66 9.19 10.85
N ASN A 83 -7.11 10.22 11.56
CA ASN A 83 -6.30 10.92 12.56
C ASN A 83 -6.09 10.07 13.82
N ASP A 84 -7.06 9.25 14.19
CA ASP A 84 -6.94 8.30 15.29
C ASP A 84 -5.89 7.24 14.94
N VAL A 85 -5.98 6.67 13.72
CA VAL A 85 -4.99 5.73 13.20
C VAL A 85 -3.59 6.33 13.17
N LYS A 86 -3.41 7.57 12.69
CA LYS A 86 -2.12 8.28 12.74
C LYS A 86 -1.56 8.35 14.16
N SER A 87 -2.43 8.67 15.13
CA SER A 87 -2.08 8.84 16.54
C SER A 87 -1.75 7.51 17.23
N GLU A 88 -2.35 6.40 16.80
CA GLU A 88 -2.07 5.06 17.31
C GLU A 88 -0.76 4.48 16.74
N LEU A 89 -0.43 4.81 15.49
CA LEU A 89 0.77 4.29 14.82
C LEU A 89 2.08 4.97 15.25
N LYS A 90 2.06 6.20 15.77
CA LYS A 90 3.22 6.95 16.31
C LYS A 90 4.58 6.61 15.66
N ASP A 91 5.36 5.77 16.33
CA ASP A 91 6.74 5.37 16.07
C ASP A 91 6.86 4.01 15.36
N LYS A 92 5.73 3.36 15.03
CA LYS A 92 5.72 2.08 14.33
C LYS A 92 6.17 2.26 12.88
N ASN A 93 6.85 1.25 12.38
CA ASN A 93 7.37 1.17 11.02
C ASN A 93 6.73 0.05 10.19
N MET A 94 5.92 -0.80 10.81
CA MET A 94 5.29 -1.96 10.18
C MET A 94 3.92 -2.21 10.80
N ILE A 95 2.95 -2.55 9.97
CA ILE A 95 1.65 -3.09 10.38
C ILE A 95 1.60 -4.56 9.96
N ASP A 96 1.34 -5.48 10.89
CA ASP A 96 1.21 -6.91 10.59
C ASP A 96 -0.18 -7.43 10.94
N PHE A 97 -1.06 -7.48 9.94
CA PHE A 97 -2.42 -8.00 10.08
C PHE A 97 -2.47 -9.51 10.31
N SER A 98 -1.43 -10.26 9.91
CA SER A 98 -1.39 -11.72 10.11
C SER A 98 -1.23 -12.09 11.59
N THR A 99 -0.58 -11.24 12.37
CA THR A 99 -0.36 -11.45 13.81
C THR A 99 -1.14 -10.46 14.68
N GLY A 100 -1.76 -9.44 14.08
CA GLY A 100 -2.38 -8.32 14.80
C GLY A 100 -1.36 -7.33 15.39
N ASN A 101 -0.06 -7.51 15.11
CA ASN A 101 0.97 -6.65 15.66
C ASN A 101 0.95 -5.26 15.02
N ASN A 102 0.99 -4.23 15.86
CA ASN A 102 0.90 -2.82 15.48
C ASN A 102 -0.36 -2.46 14.66
N VAL A 103 -1.41 -3.27 14.70
CA VAL A 103 -2.68 -2.95 14.04
C VAL A 103 -3.48 -1.98 14.94
N PRO A 104 -3.75 -0.74 14.50
CA PRO A 104 -4.56 0.21 15.26
C PRO A 104 -5.98 -0.29 15.48
N LYS A 105 -6.57 0.00 16.64
CA LYS A 105 -7.96 -0.34 16.96
C LYS A 105 -8.92 0.36 16.00
N SER A 106 -8.61 1.59 15.63
CA SER A 106 -9.42 2.40 14.71
C SER A 106 -9.29 1.98 13.24
N TRP A 107 -8.40 1.03 12.91
CA TRP A 107 -8.15 0.63 11.52
C TRP A 107 -9.38 0.04 10.84
N CYS A 108 -10.20 -0.72 11.56
CA CYS A 108 -11.42 -1.31 11.01
C CYS A 108 -12.40 -0.24 10.51
N ASN A 109 -12.60 0.82 11.31
CA ASN A 109 -13.44 1.95 10.93
C ASN A 109 -12.86 2.69 9.72
N LEU A 110 -11.55 2.98 9.75
CA LEU A 110 -10.87 3.63 8.63
C LEU A 110 -11.00 2.83 7.34
N ARG A 111 -10.90 1.50 7.40
CA ARG A 111 -11.06 0.62 6.25
C ARG A 111 -12.46 0.73 5.65
N GLU A 112 -13.51 0.70 6.47
CA GLU A 112 -14.90 0.84 5.98
C GLU A 112 -15.18 2.23 5.40
N GLU A 113 -14.61 3.29 5.99
CA GLU A 113 -14.67 4.64 5.44
C GLU A 113 -13.95 4.73 4.09
N ALA A 114 -12.73 4.20 4.02
CA ALA A 114 -11.87 4.26 2.84
C ALA A 114 -12.41 3.48 1.65
N LYS A 115 -13.12 2.37 1.87
CA LYS A 115 -13.80 1.60 0.81
C LYS A 115 -14.70 2.48 -0.06
N LYS A 116 -15.34 3.50 0.52
CA LYS A 116 -16.22 4.43 -0.20
C LYS A 116 -15.46 5.34 -1.17
N ASN A 117 -14.18 5.61 -0.88
CA ASN A 117 -13.33 6.48 -1.67
C ASN A 117 -12.48 5.71 -2.70
N LEU A 118 -12.39 4.38 -2.56
CA LEU A 118 -11.53 3.56 -3.41
C LEU A 118 -11.95 3.61 -4.90
N SER A 119 -13.24 3.76 -5.19
CA SER A 119 -13.77 3.84 -6.56
C SER A 119 -13.31 5.08 -7.33
N SER A 120 -12.88 6.13 -6.64
CA SER A 120 -12.32 7.35 -7.25
C SER A 120 -10.79 7.34 -7.35
N ILE A 121 -10.12 6.27 -6.90
CA ILE A 121 -8.67 6.15 -6.98
C ILE A 121 -8.31 5.27 -8.18
N HIS A 122 -7.52 5.83 -9.09
CA HIS A 122 -7.03 5.10 -10.25
C HIS A 122 -5.77 4.32 -9.87
N ILE A 123 -5.90 3.00 -9.76
CA ILE A 123 -4.81 2.09 -9.41
C ILE A 123 -4.58 1.17 -10.59
N TYR A 124 -3.36 1.20 -11.13
CA TYR A 124 -2.92 0.26 -12.15
C TYR A 124 -2.08 -0.83 -11.48
N GLU A 125 -2.13 -2.05 -12.00
CA GLU A 125 -1.30 -3.15 -11.50
C GLU A 125 -0.53 -3.84 -12.62
N ALA A 126 0.65 -4.34 -12.29
CA ALA A 126 1.46 -5.15 -13.20
C ALA A 126 2.20 -6.26 -12.45
N ASP A 127 2.31 -7.42 -13.10
CA ASP A 127 3.13 -8.53 -12.61
C ASP A 127 4.62 -8.23 -12.82
N ILE A 128 5.42 -8.43 -11.78
CA ILE A 128 6.88 -8.34 -11.85
C ILE A 128 7.44 -9.72 -12.20
N LYS A 129 8.13 -9.80 -13.33
CA LYS A 129 8.80 -11.03 -13.79
C LYS A 129 10.30 -10.77 -13.89
N ARG A 130 11.09 -11.72 -13.40
CA ARG A 130 12.55 -11.67 -13.56
C ARG A 130 12.88 -11.68 -15.05
N HIS A 131 13.46 -10.58 -15.53
CA HIS A 131 14.00 -10.54 -16.87
C HIS A 131 15.37 -11.21 -16.90
N LYS A 132 15.55 -12.22 -17.76
CA LYS A 132 16.85 -12.86 -17.98
C LYS A 132 17.52 -12.20 -19.19
N MET A 133 18.35 -11.19 -18.96
CA MET A 133 19.24 -10.68 -20.00
C MET A 133 20.42 -11.66 -20.13
N LEU A 134 20.45 -12.40 -21.24
CA LEU A 134 21.55 -13.23 -21.74
C LEU A 134 22.14 -14.24 -20.72
N ASN A 135 21.83 -15.52 -20.94
CA ASN A 135 22.73 -16.59 -20.48
C ASN A 135 24.11 -16.30 -21.09
N LYS A 136 25.10 -15.92 -20.27
CA LYS A 136 26.48 -16.06 -20.70
C LYS A 136 26.72 -17.57 -20.81
N ASN A 137 26.97 -18.01 -22.03
CA ASN A 137 27.39 -19.37 -22.39
C ASN A 137 28.44 -19.91 -21.42
#